data_AF-A0A328S0J2-F1
#
_entry.id   AF-A0A328S0J2-F1
#
_cell.length_a   1.000
_cell.length_b   1.000
_cell.length_c   1.000
_cell.angle_alpha   90.00
_cell.angle_beta   90.00
_cell.angle_gamma   90.00
#
_symmetry.space_group_name_H-M   'P 1'
#
loop_
_entity.id
_entity.type
_entity.pdbx_description
1 polymer ?
#
loop_
_entity_poly.entity_id
_entity_poly.type
_entity_poly.pdbx_seq_one_letter_code
_entity_poly.pdbx_strand_id
1 'polypeptide(L)'
;MQYLKWKDGNEYDGSQINPSWAFRQFNVKDSTIVSWIGPMNILSNNLIDYEDVGLDIKGDKMLHFIVEHFDEQPGNLKLAYHRQRILVMITRDKLLDYGIRTTQDGDDIFIDN
;
A
#
# COMPACT_ATOMS: atom_id res chain seq x y z
N MET A 1 1.81 -0.96 -16.82
CA MET A 1 1.84 -1.25 -15.36
C MET A 1 2.27 -2.69 -15.15
N GLN A 2 3.30 -2.90 -14.34
CA GLN A 2 3.89 -4.22 -14.07
C GLN A 2 3.61 -4.67 -12.64
N TYR A 3 3.36 -5.97 -12.46
CA TYR A 3 3.33 -6.59 -11.14
C TYR A 3 4.70 -7.12 -10.78
N LEU A 4 5.17 -6.80 -9.57
CA LEU A 4 6.43 -7.30 -9.01
C LEU A 4 6.18 -7.94 -7.64
N LYS A 5 6.84 -9.06 -7.38
CA LYS A 5 6.89 -9.67 -6.06
C LYS A 5 8.24 -9.34 -5.43
N TRP A 6 8.23 -8.60 -4.32
CA TRP A 6 9.44 -8.44 -3.50
C TRP A 6 9.59 -9.65 -2.58
N LYS A 7 10.81 -9.87 -2.07
CA LYS A 7 11.10 -11.03 -1.24
C LYS A 7 10.32 -10.94 0.08
N ASP A 8 9.67 -12.03 0.47
CA ASP A 8 8.97 -12.10 1.76
C ASP A 8 9.98 -12.02 2.92
N GLY A 9 9.55 -11.43 4.04
CA GLY A 9 10.36 -11.10 5.20
C GLY A 9 10.99 -9.70 5.16
N ASN A 10 10.92 -8.98 4.03
CA ASN A 10 11.32 -7.58 4.00
C ASN A 10 10.36 -6.70 4.80
N GLU A 11 10.93 -5.80 5.60
CA GLU A 11 10.20 -4.87 6.45
C GLU A 11 9.63 -3.71 5.63
N TYR A 12 8.40 -3.31 5.97
CA TYR A 12 7.85 -2.00 5.59
C TYR A 12 8.15 -1.00 6.71
N ASP A 13 9.14 -0.13 6.47
CA ASP A 13 9.60 0.91 7.40
C ASP A 13 9.10 2.31 7.03
N GLY A 14 8.23 2.38 6.01
CA GLY A 14 7.72 3.61 5.43
C GLY A 14 8.64 4.22 4.36
N SER A 15 9.88 3.75 4.19
CA SER A 15 10.76 4.30 3.15
C SER A 15 10.34 3.90 1.72
N GLN A 16 9.54 2.84 1.58
CA GLN A 16 9.11 2.29 0.28
C GLN A 16 8.08 3.17 -0.44
N ILE A 17 7.43 4.10 0.26
CA ILE A 17 6.48 5.06 -0.33
C ILE A 17 7.17 6.22 -1.08
N ASN A 18 8.48 6.40 -0.87
CA ASN A 18 9.22 7.48 -1.49
C ASN A 18 9.21 7.34 -3.02
N PRO A 19 8.99 8.42 -3.78
CA PRO A 19 8.88 8.35 -5.24
C PRO A 19 10.06 7.62 -5.89
N SER A 20 9.76 6.82 -6.92
CA SER A 20 10.73 5.99 -7.65
C SER A 20 11.39 4.91 -6.80
N TRP A 21 10.74 4.44 -5.73
CA TRP A 21 11.26 3.34 -4.92
C TRP A 21 11.34 2.06 -5.75
N ALA A 22 10.31 1.72 -6.52
CA ALA A 22 10.32 0.51 -7.33
C ALA A 22 11.40 0.57 -8.42
N PHE A 23 11.64 1.76 -8.99
CA PHE A 23 12.75 1.97 -9.91
C PHE A 23 14.11 1.73 -9.22
N ARG A 24 14.36 2.29 -8.04
CA ARG A 24 15.62 2.07 -7.31
C ARG A 24 15.81 0.60 -6.90
N GLN A 25 14.74 -0.06 -6.49
CA GLN A 25 14.78 -1.42 -5.96
C GLN A 25 14.85 -2.50 -7.04
N PHE A 26 14.17 -2.30 -8.19
CA PHE A 26 14.02 -3.31 -9.24
C PHE A 26 14.49 -2.86 -10.62
N ASN A 27 14.97 -1.62 -10.77
CA ASN A 27 15.35 -1.01 -12.04
C ASN A 27 14.21 -0.97 -13.08
N VAL A 28 12.96 -0.82 -12.61
CA VAL A 28 11.76 -0.75 -13.46
C VAL A 28 11.35 0.70 -13.72
N LYS A 29 11.26 1.09 -14.99
CA LYS A 29 10.91 2.45 -15.45
C LYS A 29 9.49 2.50 -16.05
N ASP A 30 8.52 1.94 -15.34
CA ASP A 30 7.10 1.95 -15.72
C ASP A 30 6.27 2.04 -14.42
N SER A 31 4.96 2.25 -14.53
CA SER A 31 4.04 2.13 -13.40
C SER A 31 4.10 0.71 -12.84
N THR A 32 4.08 0.57 -11.52
CA THR A 32 4.23 -0.73 -10.85
C THR A 32 3.22 -0.92 -9.74
N ILE A 33 2.91 -2.19 -9.48
CA ILE A 33 2.38 -2.66 -8.20
C ILE A 33 3.34 -3.71 -7.66
N VAL A 34 3.95 -3.42 -6.52
CA VAL A 34 4.88 -4.31 -5.81
C VAL A 34 4.17 -4.90 -4.61
N SER A 35 4.29 -6.20 -4.38
CA SER A 35 3.72 -6.86 -3.18
C SER A 35 4.72 -7.75 -2.47
N TRP A 36 4.57 -7.90 -1.15
CA TRP A 36 5.33 -8.83 -0.33
C TRP A 36 4.64 -9.09 1.01
N ILE A 37 5.04 -10.15 1.70
CA ILE A 37 4.66 -10.39 3.09
C ILE A 37 5.83 -10.06 4.00
N GLY A 38 5.63 -9.27 5.05
CA GLY A 38 6.70 -8.92 5.99
C GLY A 38 6.20 -8.10 7.17
N PRO A 39 7.10 -7.79 8.13
CA PRO A 39 6.75 -6.94 9.25
C PRO A 39 6.53 -5.49 8.82
N MET A 40 5.79 -4.74 9.62
CA MET A 40 5.60 -3.31 9.53
C MET A 40 6.12 -2.65 10.80
N ASN A 41 6.96 -1.63 10.63
CA ASN A 41 7.49 -0.83 11.72
C ASN A 41 7.84 0.55 11.18
N ILE A 42 6.85 1.43 11.12
CA ILE A 42 7.05 2.76 10.54
C ILE A 42 7.86 3.60 11.55
N LEU A 43 9.08 3.97 11.15
CA LEU A 43 9.90 4.87 11.94
C LEU A 43 9.27 6.27 11.94
N SER A 44 9.41 7.01 13.05
CA SER A 44 8.72 8.29 13.25
C SER A 44 9.02 9.36 12.18
N ASN A 45 10.16 9.23 11.48
CA ASN A 45 10.59 10.10 10.39
C ASN A 45 9.98 9.77 9.02
N ASN A 46 9.32 8.62 8.89
CA ASN A 46 8.69 8.13 7.65
C ASN A 46 7.16 8.13 7.71
N LEU A 47 6.57 8.64 8.80
CA LEU A 47 5.13 8.87 8.91
C LEU A 47 4.69 9.95 7.91
N ILE A 48 3.78 9.57 7.02
CA ILE A 48 3.19 10.49 6.02
C ILE A 48 1.90 11.09 6.51
N ASP A 49 1.09 10.31 7.25
CA ASP A 49 -0.10 10.84 7.88
C ASP A 49 0.28 11.64 9.13
N TYR A 50 -0.12 12.90 9.15
CA TYR A 50 0.10 13.78 10.29
C TYR A 50 -0.84 13.46 11.46
N GLU A 51 -1.99 12.81 11.19
CA GLU A 51 -2.92 12.37 12.23
C GLU A 51 -2.34 11.22 13.06
N ASP A 52 -1.46 10.42 12.46
CA ASP A 52 -0.82 9.25 13.08
C ASP A 52 0.47 9.58 13.85
N VAL A 53 0.85 10.85 13.94
CA VAL A 53 2.05 11.26 14.68
C VAL A 53 1.90 10.93 16.17
N GLY A 54 2.68 9.94 16.62
CA GLY A 54 2.68 9.45 18.00
C GLY A 54 1.98 8.10 18.21
N LEU A 55 1.39 7.51 17.16
CA LEU A 55 0.87 6.16 17.19
C LEU A 55 1.95 5.15 16.73
N ASP A 56 2.01 4.01 17.42
CA ASP A 56 2.88 2.89 17.05
C ASP A 56 2.19 2.06 15.96
N ILE A 57 2.51 2.34 14.69
CA ILE A 57 2.01 1.57 13.54
C ILE A 57 2.93 0.37 13.30
N LYS A 58 2.55 -0.78 13.89
CA LYS A 58 3.36 -2.01 13.90
C LYS A 58 2.52 -3.25 13.58
N GLY A 59 3.15 -4.22 12.94
CA GLY A 59 2.56 -5.54 12.69
C GLY A 59 3.60 -6.58 12.30
N ASP A 60 3.56 -7.77 12.88
CA ASP A 60 4.62 -8.77 12.68
C ASP A 60 4.55 -9.46 11.31
N LYS A 61 3.35 -9.58 10.74
CA LYS A 61 3.12 -10.27 9.47
C LYS A 61 1.97 -9.64 8.71
N MET A 62 2.32 -8.80 7.74
CA MET A 62 1.36 -8.10 6.89
C MET A 62 1.63 -8.39 5.42
N LEU A 63 0.57 -8.34 4.60
CA LEU A 63 0.67 -8.29 3.15
C LEU A 63 0.70 -6.83 2.73
N HIS A 64 1.80 -6.43 2.11
CA HIS A 64 2.07 -5.07 1.67
C HIS A 64 1.82 -4.92 0.17
N PHE A 65 1.33 -3.75 -0.23
CA PHE A 65 1.24 -3.31 -1.61
C PHE A 65 1.79 -1.89 -1.75
N ILE A 66 2.71 -1.68 -2.69
CA ILE A 66 3.17 -0.35 -3.10
C ILE A 66 2.84 -0.15 -4.57
N VAL A 67 2.12 0.92 -4.87
CA VAL A 67 1.68 1.24 -6.23
C VAL A 67 2.27 2.57 -6.65
N GLU A 68 3.07 2.57 -7.70
CA GLU A 68 3.64 3.79 -8.31
C GLU A 68 3.07 3.98 -9.72
N HIS A 69 2.51 5.16 -9.99
CA HIS A 69 1.98 5.53 -11.30
C HIS A 69 2.78 6.69 -11.91
N PHE A 70 3.16 6.56 -13.18
CA PHE A 70 3.89 7.58 -13.95
C PHE A 70 3.06 8.15 -15.12
N ASP A 71 1.74 8.19 -14.95
CA ASP A 71 0.78 8.56 -16.00
C ASP A 71 0.24 9.99 -15.90
N GLU A 72 0.58 10.75 -14.85
CA GLU A 72 0.16 12.13 -14.63
C GLU A 72 1.31 12.96 -14.02
N GLN A 73 1.58 14.15 -14.58
CA GLN A 73 2.57 15.10 -14.07
C GLN A 73 2.08 16.56 -14.25
N PRO A 74 2.05 17.40 -13.19
CA PRO A 74 2.46 17.10 -11.82
C PRO A 74 1.53 16.10 -11.12
N GLY A 75 2.01 15.48 -10.04
CA GLY A 75 1.22 14.49 -9.29
C GLY A 75 -0.11 15.06 -8.79
N ASN A 76 -1.19 14.30 -8.97
CA ASN A 76 -2.55 14.72 -8.61
C ASN A 76 -3.05 13.96 -7.37
N LEU A 77 -3.16 14.66 -6.24
CA LEU A 77 -3.56 14.08 -4.96
C LEU A 77 -4.98 13.48 -5.02
N LYS A 78 -5.92 14.17 -5.68
CA LYS A 78 -7.29 13.68 -5.83
C LYS A 78 -7.29 12.34 -6.58
N LEU A 79 -6.50 12.24 -7.65
CA LEU A 79 -6.36 11.01 -8.42
C LEU A 79 -5.76 9.87 -7.58
N ALA A 80 -4.74 10.17 -6.76
CA ALA A 80 -4.13 9.20 -5.84
C ALA A 80 -5.16 8.62 -4.85
N TYR A 81 -5.95 9.48 -4.18
CA TYR A 81 -7.01 9.03 -3.26
C TYR A 81 -8.08 8.18 -3.97
N HIS A 82 -8.50 8.57 -5.18
CA HIS A 82 -9.50 7.77 -5.92
C HIS A 82 -8.95 6.38 -6.26
N ARG A 83 -7.68 6.30 -6.69
CA ARG A 83 -7.02 5.02 -6.99
C ARG A 83 -6.85 4.14 -5.75
N GLN A 84 -6.48 4.73 -4.61
CA GLN A 84 -6.41 4.03 -3.33
C GLN A 84 -7.77 3.41 -2.97
N ARG A 85 -8.85 4.19 -3.04
CA ARG A 85 -10.20 3.71 -2.74
C ARG A 85 -10.67 2.62 -3.69
N ILE A 86 -10.32 2.71 -4.98
CA ILE A 86 -10.60 1.64 -5.96
C ILE A 86 -9.85 0.35 -5.60
N LEU A 87 -8.58 0.43 -5.19
CA LEU A 87 -7.80 -0.74 -4.79
C LEU A 87 -8.41 -1.45 -3.56
N VAL A 88 -8.89 -0.66 -2.60
CA VAL A 88 -9.60 -1.16 -1.41
C VAL A 88 -10.89 -1.87 -1.82
N MET A 89 -11.69 -1.27 -2.70
CA MET A 89 -12.92 -1.90 -3.22
C MET A 89 -12.64 -3.22 -3.95
N ILE A 90 -11.59 -3.27 -4.79
CA ILE A 90 -11.19 -4.51 -5.48
C ILE A 90 -10.76 -5.58 -4.45
N THR A 91 -10.04 -5.18 -3.41
CA THR A 91 -9.62 -6.10 -2.33
C THR A 91 -10.83 -6.68 -1.62
N ARG A 92 -11.81 -5.84 -1.29
CA ARG A 92 -13.07 -6.24 -0.68
C ARG A 92 -13.83 -7.25 -1.53
N ASP A 93 -13.99 -6.96 -2.83
CA ASP A 93 -14.67 -7.85 -3.76
C ASP A 93 -13.92 -9.19 -3.90
N LYS A 94 -12.58 -9.17 -3.85
CA LYS A 94 -11.77 -10.39 -3.83
C LYS A 94 -11.94 -11.20 -2.55
N LEU A 95 -12.04 -10.57 -1.38
CA LEU A 95 -12.34 -11.27 -0.13
C LEU A 95 -13.71 -11.96 -0.19
N LEU A 96 -14.69 -11.31 -0.81
CA LEU A 96 -16.02 -11.89 -1.02
C LEU A 96 -15.97 -13.12 -1.94
N ASP A 97 -15.12 -13.14 -2.98
CA ASP A 97 -14.88 -14.33 -3.81
C ASP A 97 -14.39 -15.53 -2.98
N TYR A 98 -13.69 -15.28 -1.86
CA TYR A 98 -13.27 -16.30 -0.89
C TYR A 98 -14.32 -16.58 0.20
N GLY A 99 -15.52 -16.01 0.10
CA GLY A 99 -16.60 -16.17 1.08
C GLY A 99 -16.45 -15.31 2.33
N ILE A 100 -15.47 -14.40 2.37
CA ILE A 100 -15.24 -13.49 3.49
C ILE A 100 -16.09 -12.24 3.26
N ARG A 101 -17.08 -12.03 4.13
CA ARG A 101 -17.91 -10.82 4.11
C ARG A 101 -17.23 -9.72 4.92
N THR A 102 -17.21 -8.52 4.36
CA THR A 102 -16.52 -7.39 4.97
C THR A 102 -17.36 -6.12 4.88
N THR A 103 -17.15 -5.20 5.82
CA THR A 103 -17.58 -3.80 5.71
C THR A 103 -16.39 -2.94 5.27
N GLN A 104 -16.68 -1.74 4.76
CA GLN A 104 -15.67 -0.78 4.34
C GLN A 104 -16.04 0.58 4.92
N ASP A 105 -15.10 1.22 5.60
CA ASP A 105 -15.18 2.63 5.95
C ASP A 105 -13.98 3.33 5.32
N GLY A 106 -14.28 4.18 4.35
CA GLY A 106 -13.27 4.83 3.55
C GLY A 106 -12.29 3.87 2.84
N ASP A 107 -11.02 3.88 3.24
CA ASP A 107 -9.92 3.04 2.75
C ASP A 107 -9.64 1.83 3.66
N ASP A 108 -10.39 1.69 4.75
CA ASP A 108 -10.27 0.56 5.66
C ASP A 108 -11.32 -0.53 5.36
N ILE A 109 -10.92 -1.78 5.59
CA ILE A 109 -11.76 -2.97 5.45
C ILE A 109 -11.83 -3.67 6.80
N PHE A 110 -13.04 -4.05 7.22
CA PHE A 110 -13.29 -4.73 8.47
C PHE A 110 -13.98 -6.08 8.25
N ILE A 111 -13.71 -7.03 9.15
CA ILE A 111 -14.37 -8.34 9.23
C ILE A 111 -15.03 -8.39 10.62
N ASP A 112 -16.27 -8.89 10.70
CA ASP A 112 -17.01 -9.12 11.95
C ASP A 112 -17.17 -7.88 12.86
N ASN A 113 -17.59 -6.75 12.30
CA ASN A 113 -17.98 -5.55 13.07
C ASN A 113 -18.98 -5.84 14.18
#